data_AF-A0A3D0SJ51-F1
#
_entry.id   AF-A0A3D0SJ51-F1
#
_cell.length_a   1.000
_cell.length_b   1.000
_cell.length_c   1.000
_cell.angle_alpha   90.00
_cell.angle_beta   90.00
_cell.angle_gamma   90.00
#
_symmetry.space_group_name_H-M   'P 1'
#
loop_
_entity.id
_entity.type
_entity.pdbx_description
1 polymer ?
#
loop_
_entity_poly.entity_id
_entity_poly.type
_entity_poly.pdbx_seq_one_letter_code
_entity_poly.pdbx_strand_id
1 'polypeptide(L)' 'VVGREIGSIKLPPGTTIGAIVREEQVIIAHSDTVIEANDHVILFLVDKKYINDVERLFQPSAFFFG' A
#
# COMPACT_ATOMS: atom_id res chain seq x y z
N VAL A 1 -3.84 2.41 -5.41
CA VAL A 1 -2.38 2.63 -5.30
C VAL A 1 -1.53 1.92 -6.35
N VAL A 2 -2.02 0.86 -7.01
CA VAL A 2 -1.29 0.10 -8.05
C VAL A 2 -0.65 1.02 -9.10
N GLY A 3 0.55 0.67 -9.54
CA GLY A 3 1.34 1.39 -10.54
C GLY A 3 2.10 2.61 -10.01
N ARG A 4 2.20 2.77 -8.68
CA ARG A 4 2.90 3.89 -8.03
C ARG A 4 4.07 3.39 -7.19
N GLU A 5 5.15 4.15 -7.21
CA GLU A 5 6.26 4.00 -6.26
C GLU A 5 5.80 4.30 -4.83
N ILE A 6 6.28 3.53 -3.86
CA ILE A 6 5.96 3.69 -2.43
C ILE A 6 6.20 5.12 -1.96
N GLY A 7 7.32 5.73 -2.33
CA GLY A 7 7.69 7.09 -1.92
C GLY A 7 6.73 8.17 -2.43
N SER A 8 5.97 7.88 -3.49
CA SER A 8 4.98 8.81 -4.06
C SER A 8 3.62 8.73 -3.37
N ILE A 9 3.39 7.71 -2.52
CA ILE A 9 2.10 7.45 -1.88
C ILE A 9 1.98 8.29 -0.61
N LYS A 10 0.90 9.06 -0.52
CA LYS A 10 0.57 9.82 0.69
C LYS A 10 -0.07 8.89 1.72
N LEU A 11 0.76 8.29 2.56
CA LEU A 11 0.31 7.44 3.67
C LEU A 11 -0.32 8.29 4.79
N PRO A 12 -1.31 7.74 5.53
CA PRO A 12 -1.82 8.39 6.73
C PRO A 12 -0.72 8.62 7.78
N PRO A 13 -0.86 9.61 8.67
CA PRO A 13 0.12 9.89 9.72
C PRO A 13 0.43 8.65 10.57
N GLY A 14 1.71 8.42 10.86
CA GLY A 14 2.15 7.26 11.65
C GLY A 14 1.97 5.92 10.95
N THR A 15 1.86 5.90 9.61
CA THR A 15 1.82 4.68 8.80
C THR A 15 3.14 4.48 8.04
N THR A 16 3.68 3.27 8.04
CA THR A 16 4.88 2.89 7.29
C THR A 16 4.65 1.58 6.55
N ILE A 17 5.15 1.45 5.33
CA ILE A 17 5.18 0.17 4.60
C ILE A 17 6.50 -0.52 4.93
N GLY A 18 6.43 -1.74 5.49
CA GLY A 18 7.61 -2.51 5.87
C GLY A 18 8.08 -3.48 4.79
N ALA A 19 7.13 -4.14 4.12
CA ALA A 19 7.42 -5.12 3.08
C ALA A 19 6.23 -5.27 2.12
N ILE A 20 6.52 -5.81 0.95
CA ILE A 20 5.54 -6.31 0.00
C ILE A 20 5.74 -7.82 -0.11
N VAL A 21 4.66 -8.59 0.00
CA VAL A 21 4.66 -9.99 -0.41
C VAL A 21 4.05 -10.07 -1.80
N ARG A 22 4.89 -10.45 -2.76
CA ARG A 22 4.51 -10.65 -4.17
C ARG A 22 4.74 -12.09 -4.52
N GLU A 23 3.67 -12.77 -4.90
CA GLU A 23 3.67 -14.22 -5.08
C GLU A 23 4.15 -14.91 -3.78
N GLU A 24 5.30 -15.60 -3.83
CA GLU A 24 5.92 -16.28 -2.67
C GLU A 24 7.18 -15.55 -2.18
N GLN A 25 7.41 -14.32 -2.61
CA GLN A 25 8.61 -13.54 -2.28
C GLN A 25 8.30 -12.37 -1.37
N VAL A 26 9.19 -12.15 -0.40
CA VAL A 26 9.18 -10.96 0.46
C VAL A 26 10.14 -9.93 -0.11
N ILE A 27 9.60 -8.78 -0.51
CA ILE A 27 10.34 -7.63 -1.02
C ILE A 27 10.41 -6.60 0.10
N ILE A 28 11.64 -6.20 0.48
CA ILE A 28 11.84 -5.11 1.44
C ILE A 28 11.39 -3.80 0.79
N ALA A 29 10.52 -3.07 1.46
CA ALA A 29 9.93 -1.86 0.91
C ALA A 29 10.94 -0.71 0.87
N HIS A 30 11.21 -0.22 -0.33
CA HIS A 30 12.01 0.98 -0.58
C HIS A 30 11.17 2.04 -1.29
N SER A 31 11.61 3.30 -1.26
CA SER A 31 10.85 4.43 -1.83
C SER A 31 10.59 4.29 -3.33
N ASP A 32 11.47 3.62 -4.06
CA ASP A 32 11.42 3.36 -5.50
C ASP A 32 10.68 2.05 -5.86
N THR A 33 10.26 1.26 -4.87
CA THR A 33 9.50 0.03 -5.12
C THR A 33 8.12 0.37 -5.66
N VAL A 34 7.77 -0.15 -6.84
CA VAL A 34 6.46 0.05 -7.48
C VAL A 34 5.48 -1.01 -6.99
N ILE A 35 4.31 -0.58 -6.51
CA ILE A 35 3.21 -1.48 -6.11
C ILE A 35 2.53 -2.04 -7.36
N GLU A 36 2.38 -3.35 -7.41
CA GLU A 36 1.72 -4.09 -8.49
C GLU A 36 0.35 -4.63 -8.05
N ALA A 37 -0.44 -5.08 -9.02
CA ALA A 37 -1.71 -5.74 -8.71
C ALA A 37 -1.45 -7.07 -7.99
N ASN A 38 -2.29 -7.41 -7.01
CA ASN A 38 -2.17 -8.59 -6.14
C ASN A 38 -1.01 -8.57 -5.13
N ASP A 39 -0.28 -7.47 -5.02
CA ASP A 39 0.68 -7.27 -3.94
C ASP A 39 -0.02 -7.26 -2.57
N HIS A 40 0.53 -8.02 -1.62
CA HIS A 40 0.14 -7.93 -0.21
C HIS A 40 1.10 -6.98 0.49
N VAL A 41 0.64 -5.77 0.78
CA VAL A 41 1.45 -4.74 1.43
C VAL A 41 1.35 -4.88 2.94
N ILE A 42 2.47 -5.05 3.62
CA ILE A 42 2.55 -5.11 5.09
C ILE A 42 2.80 -3.70 5.63
N LEU A 43 1.81 -3.16 6.37
CA LEU A 43 1.87 -1.83 6.95
C LEU A 43 1.94 -1.87 8.48
N PHE A 44 2.69 -0.94 9.05
CA PHE A 44 2.67 -0.64 10.48
C PHE A 44 1.96 0.68 10.71
N LEU A 45 0.98 0.67 11.61
CA LEU A 45 0.25 1.86 12.03
C LEU A 45 0.53 2.10 13.52
N VAL A 46 0.98 3.31 13.86
CA VAL A 46 1.16 3.72 15.27
C VAL A 46 -0.20 3.91 15.97
N ASP A 47 -1.21 4.40 15.25
CA ASP A 47 -2.55 4.63 15.77
C ASP A 47 -3.59 3.94 14.87
N LYS A 48 -4.35 3.00 15.46
CA LYS A 48 -5.37 2.21 14.76
C LYS A 48 -6.53 3.05 14.21
N LYS A 49 -6.71 4.31 14.63
CA LYS A 49 -7.78 5.17 14.09
C LYS A 49 -7.66 5.40 12.57
N TYR A 50 -6.45 5.26 12.02
CA TYR A 50 -6.16 5.46 10.60
C TYR A 50 -6.43 4.22 9.73
N ILE A 51 -6.94 3.11 10.28
CA ILE A 51 -7.26 1.90 9.50
C ILE A 51 -8.20 2.23 8.33
N ASN A 52 -9.26 2.99 8.57
CA ASN A 52 -10.21 3.38 7.53
C ASN A 52 -9.59 4.23 6.41
N ASP A 53 -8.59 5.07 6.74
CA ASP A 53 -7.88 5.88 5.76
C ASP A 53 -6.97 5.01 4.89
N VAL A 54 -6.33 4.01 5.49
CA VAL A 54 -5.55 3.00 4.75
C VAL A 54 -6.47 2.19 3.83
N GLU A 55 -7.61 1.69 4.32
CA GLU A 55 -8.56 0.95 3.48
C GLU A 55 -9.00 1.75 2.25
N ARG A 56 -9.36 3.03 2.44
CA ARG A 56 -9.74 3.92 1.33
C ARG A 56 -8.60 4.15 0.34
N LEU A 57 -7.36 4.24 0.81
CA LEU A 57 -6.19 4.41 -0.04
C LEU A 57 -5.99 3.20 -0.98
N PHE A 58 -6.27 2.00 -0.48
CA PHE A 58 -6.09 0.75 -1.22
C PHE A 58 -7.35 0.29 -2.00
N GLN A 59 -8.51 0.89 -1.74
CA GLN A 59 -9.73 0.61 -2.50
C GLN A 59 -9.56 0.98 -3.99
N PRO A 60 -9.91 0.08 -4.92
CA PRO A 60 -9.98 0.41 -6.34
C PRO A 60 -11.12 1.39 -6.59
N SER A 61 -10.89 2.37 -7.47
CA SER A 61 -11.96 3.26 -7.95
C SER A 61 -13.02 2.40 -8.64
N ALA A 62 -14.30 2.57 -8.29
CA ALA A 62 -15.42 1.78 -8.85
C ALA A 62 -15.63 1.96 -10.38
N PHE A 63 -14.79 2.74 -11.06
CA PHE A 63 -14.88 3.08 -12.48
C PHE A 63 -14.26 2.06 -13.45
N PHE A 64 -13.77 0.90 -12.96
CA PHE A 64 -13.10 -0.10 -13.81
C PHE A 64 -13.97 -1.32 -14.19
N PHE A 65 -15.29 -1.28 -13.96
CA PHE A 65 -16.25 -2.27 -14.46
C PHE A 65 -17.18 -1.64 -15.50
N GLY A 66 -16.64 -1.34 -16.69
CA GLY A 66 -17.38 -0.84 -17.85
C GLY A 66 -16.80 -1.39 -19.14
#